data_AF-A0A1H9V1J2-F1
#
_entry.id   AF-A0A1H9V1J2-F1
#
_cell.length_a   1.000
_cell.length_b   1.000
_cell.length_c   1.000
_cell.angle_alpha   90.00
_cell.angle_beta   90.00
_cell.angle_gamma   90.00
#
_symmetry.space_group_name_H-M   'P 1'
#
loop_
_entity.id
_entity.type
_entity.pdbx_description
1 polymer ?
#
loop_
_entity_poly.entity_id
_entity_poly.type
_entity_poly.pdbx_seq_one_letter_code
_entity_poly.pdbx_strand_id
1 'polypeptide(L)' 'MFRKRKVKKEVMDQELLQTIYHLKNEWANLEDIMGRSIEPTERGLCDLAVAKAKYFYLIREAKRRKISAV' A
#
# COMPACT_ATOMS: atom_id res chain seq x y z
N MET A 1 -17.38 22.83 16.14
CA MET A 1 -16.20 21.92 16.23
C MET A 1 -16.34 20.61 15.45
N PHE A 2 -17.53 19.98 15.37
CA PHE A 2 -17.70 18.65 14.76
C PHE A 2 -17.46 18.55 13.24
N ARG A 3 -17.77 19.60 12.45
CA ARG A 3 -17.50 19.64 11.00
C ARG A 3 -16.00 19.54 10.67
N LYS A 4 -15.13 20.24 11.41
CA LYS A 4 -13.66 20.19 11.20
C LYS A 4 -13.09 18.78 11.41
N ARG A 5 -13.63 18.01 12.36
CA ARG A 5 -13.22 16.62 12.62
C ARG A 5 -13.64 15.67 11.50
N LYS A 6 -14.82 15.86 10.89
CA LYS A 6 -15.27 15.06 9.74
C LYS A 6 -14.37 15.29 8.52
N VAL A 7 -14.10 16.57 8.18
CA VAL A 7 -13.21 16.92 7.07
C VAL A 7 -11.81 16.32 7.27
N LYS A 8 -11.24 16.40 8.48
CA LYS A 8 -9.93 15.81 8.77
C LYS A 8 -9.92 14.29 8.58
N LYS A 9 -11.01 13.60 8.96
CA LYS A 9 -11.15 12.16 8.76
C LYS A 9 -11.19 11.81 7.27
N GLU A 10 -12.02 12.52 6.50
CA GLU A 10 -12.14 12.30 5.05
C GLU A 10 -10.80 12.49 4.32
N VAL A 11 -10.04 13.53 4.67
CA VAL A 11 -8.71 13.77 4.10
C VAL A 11 -7.76 12.61 4.41
N MET A 12 -7.69 12.16 5.67
CA MET A 12 -6.85 11.02 6.06
C MET A 12 -7.27 9.71 5.37
N ASP A 13 -8.57 9.52 5.16
CA ASP A 13 -9.11 8.36 4.47
C ASP A 13 -8.73 8.38 2.98
N GLN A 14 -8.74 9.56 2.33
CA GLN A 14 -8.25 9.73 0.96
C GLN A 14 -6.74 9.51 0.85
N GLU A 15 -5.94 10.05 1.77
CA GLU A 15 -4.48 9.83 1.82
C GLU A 15 -4.16 8.34 1.99
N LEU A 16 -4.90 7.62 2.84
CA LEU A 16 -4.75 6.17 3.00
C LEU A 16 -5.02 5.43 1.68
N LEU A 17 -6.10 5.78 0.96
CA LEU A 17 -6.43 5.16 -0.32
C LEU A 17 -5.38 5.44 -1.40
N GLN A 18 -4.90 6.68 -1.49
CA GLN A 18 -3.82 7.05 -2.41
C GLN A 18 -2.53 6.29 -2.10
N THR A 19 -2.21 6.14 -0.82
CA THR A 19 -1.03 5.38 -0.38
C THR A 19 -1.16 3.90 -0.74
N ILE A 20 -2.34 3.29 -0.54
CA ILE A 20 -2.60 1.90 -0.94
C ILE A 20 -2.40 1.72 -2.44
N TYR A 21 -2.90 2.64 -3.27
CA TYR A 21 -2.72 2.59 -4.72
C TYR A 21 -1.24 2.69 -5.10
N HIS A 22 -0.48 3.60 -4.48
CA HIS A 22 0.95 3.74 -4.71
C HIS A 22 1.72 2.46 -4.37
N LEU A 23 1.48 1.89 -3.18
CA LEU A 23 2.14 0.66 -2.73
C LEU A 23 1.78 -0.55 -3.60
N LYS A 24 0.55 -0.60 -4.14
CA LYS A 24 0.17 -1.65 -5.10
C LYS A 24 1.03 -1.57 -6.36
N ASN A 25 1.22 -0.37 -6.90
CA ASN A 25 2.05 -0.17 -8.09
C ASN A 25 3.53 -0.43 -7.81
N GLU A 26 4.04 0.01 -6.66
CA GLU A 26 5.42 -0.28 -6.23
C GLU A 26 5.65 -1.79 -6.13
N TRP A 27 4.75 -2.51 -5.45
CA TRP A 27 4.84 -3.97 -5.35
C TRP A 27 4.75 -4.64 -6.73
N ALA A 28 3.78 -4.27 -7.58
CA ALA A 28 3.63 -4.86 -8.90
C ALA A 28 4.86 -4.63 -9.79
N ASN A 29 5.45 -3.43 -9.74
CA ASN A 29 6.67 -3.11 -10.49
C ASN A 29 7.86 -3.94 -9.99
N LEU A 30 8.05 -4.04 -8.67
CA LEU A 30 9.12 -4.88 -8.10
C LEU A 30 8.89 -6.36 -8.44
N GLU A 31 7.64 -6.83 -8.40
CA GLU A 31 7.30 -8.21 -8.76
C GLU A 31 7.63 -8.53 -10.23
N ASP A 32 7.34 -7.61 -11.16
CA ASP A 32 7.70 -7.76 -12.58
C ASP A 32 9.23 -7.75 -12.79
N ILE A 33 9.96 -6.84 -12.14
CA ILE A 33 11.43 -6.78 -12.21
C ILE A 33 12.04 -8.08 -11.70
N MET A 34 11.60 -8.53 -10.52
CA MET A 34 12.12 -9.77 -9.91
C MET A 34 11.74 -11.00 -10.73
N GLY A 35 10.53 -11.04 -11.32
CA GLY A 35 10.08 -12.13 -12.18
C GLY A 35 10.84 -12.25 -13.50
N ARG A 36 11.44 -11.16 -13.99
CA ARG A 36 12.29 -11.14 -15.19
C ARG A 36 13.79 -11.27 -14.88
N SER A 37 14.17 -11.26 -13.61
CA SER A 37 15.57 -11.33 -13.20
C SER A 37 16.08 -12.77 -13.34
N ILE A 38 17.18 -12.94 -14.08
CA ILE A 38 17.86 -14.25 -14.22
C ILE A 38 18.50 -14.66 -12.89
N GLU A 39 19.05 -13.69 -12.15
CA GLU A 39 19.62 -13.89 -10.82
C GLU A 39 19.11 -12.81 -9.85
N PRO A 40 17.97 -13.06 -9.18
CA PRO A 40 17.47 -12.24 -8.08
C PRO A 40 18.51 -12.07 -6.96
N THR A 41 18.80 -10.83 -6.58
CA THR A 41 19.59 -10.59 -5.36
C THR A 41 18.74 -10.84 -4.11
N GLU A 42 19.37 -11.31 -3.03
CA GLU A 42 18.68 -11.45 -1.73
C GLU A 42 18.06 -10.13 -1.26
N ARG A 43 18.76 -9.01 -1.49
CA ARG A 43 18.22 -7.69 -1.18
C ARG A 43 16.95 -7.40 -1.98
N GLY A 44 16.93 -7.68 -3.29
CA GLY A 44 15.74 -7.50 -4.12
C GLY A 44 14.55 -8.36 -3.66
N LEU A 45 14.81 -9.60 -3.23
CA LEU A 45 13.79 -10.47 -2.64
C LEU A 45 13.24 -9.91 -1.31
N CYS A 46 14.12 -9.39 -0.45
CA CYS A 46 13.73 -8.71 0.78
C CYS A 46 12.90 -7.45 0.49
N ASP A 47 13.31 -6.62 -0.46
CA ASP A 47 12.58 -5.41 -0.84
C ASP A 47 11.19 -5.75 -1.38
N LEU A 48 11.07 -6.78 -2.23
CA LEU A 48 9.79 -7.29 -2.71
C LEU A 48 8.89 -7.76 -1.55
N ALA A 49 9.44 -8.51 -0.59
CA ALA A 49 8.70 -8.96 0.58
C ALA A 49 8.21 -7.79 1.44
N VAL A 50 9.03 -6.76 1.64
CA VAL A 50 8.68 -5.54 2.38
C VAL A 50 7.60 -4.74 1.66
N ALA A 51 7.72 -4.53 0.34
CA ALA A 51 6.71 -3.82 -0.46
C ALA A 51 5.34 -4.52 -0.37
N LYS A 52 5.33 -5.85 -0.51
CA LYS A 52 4.14 -6.68 -0.34
C LYS A 52 3.54 -6.54 1.06
N ALA A 53 4.37 -6.63 2.10
CA ALA A 53 3.91 -6.49 3.49
C ALA A 53 3.28 -5.12 3.77
N LYS A 54 3.89 -4.02 3.28
CA LYS A 54 3.33 -2.65 3.40
C LYS A 54 1.95 -2.55 2.76
N TYR A 55 1.78 -3.07 1.54
CA TYR A 55 0.51 -3.05 0.83
C TYR A 55 -0.58 -3.79 1.62
N PHE A 56 -0.34 -5.06 2.01
CA PHE A 56 -1.33 -5.85 2.74
C PHE A 56 -1.65 -5.31 4.12
N TYR A 57 -0.67 -4.70 4.80
CA TYR A 57 -0.89 -4.02 6.06
C TYR A 57 -1.92 -2.88 5.91
N LEU A 58 -1.75 -2.00 4.91
CA LEU A 58 -2.70 -0.90 4.71
C LEU A 58 -4.07 -1.37 4.22
N ILE A 59 -4.15 -2.45 3.44
CA ILE A 59 -5.44 -3.10 3.10
C ILE A 59 -6.17 -3.54 4.38
N ARG A 60 -5.45 -4.14 5.33
CA ARG A 60 -6.03 -4.54 6.64
C ARG A 60 -6.51 -3.32 7.43
N GLU A 61 -5.76 -2.22 7.42
CA GLU A 61 -6.16 -0.97 8.07
C GLU A 61 -7.38 -0.32 7.41
N ALA A 62 -7.46 -0.30 6.07
CA ALA A 62 -8.63 0.20 5.35
C ALA A 62 -9.89 -0.61 5.70
N LYS A 63 -9.78 -1.94 5.78
CA LYS A 63 -10.87 -2.83 6.24
C LYS A 63 -11.30 -2.49 7.67
N ARG A 64 -10.36 -2.29 8.60
CA ARG A 64 -10.66 -1.88 9.99
C ARG A 64 -11.41 -0.55 10.05
N ARG A 65 -11.09 0.38 9.16
CA ARG A 65 -11.74 1.70 9.04
C ARG A 65 -13.06 1.68 8.25
N LYS A 66 -13.44 0.53 7.67
CA LYS A 66 -14.61 0.33 6.80
C LYS A 66 -14.57 1.19 5.53
N ILE A 67 -13.39 1.35 4.95
CA ILE A 67 -13.17 2.07 3.70
C ILE A 67 -12.82 1.02 2.63
N SER A 68 -13.52 1.03 1.48
CA SER A 68 -13.17 0.14 0.38
C SER A 68 -11.92 0.66 -0.31
N ALA A 69 -10.86 -0.14 -0.31
CA ALA A 69 -9.62 0.12 -1.05
C ALA A 69 -9.49 -0.78 -2.30
N VAL A 70 -10.61 -1.42 -2.69
CA VAL A 70 -10.77 -2.35 -3.81
C VAL A 70 -11.95 -1.90 -4.64
#